data_AF-A0A920RC18-F1
#
_entry.id   AF-A0A920RC18-F1
#
_cell.length_a   1.000
_cell.length_b   1.000
_cell.length_c   1.000
_cell.angle_alpha   90.00
_cell.angle_beta   90.00
_cell.angle_gamma   90.00
#
_symmetry.space_group_name_H-M   'P 1'
#
loop_
_entity.id
_entity.type
_entity.pdbx_description
1 polymer ?
#
loop_
_entity_poly.entity_id
_entity_poly.type
_entity_poly.pdbx_seq_one_letter_code
_entity_poly.pdbx_strand_id
1 'polypeptide(L)'
;MEPIYEYGMEFGENEFGRAGPNGIAIDAQDYLYVLNARSSHVVKMTQTGRYVTHWGGKGSGPGEFYYAKDHGGPMGIAVGGNRVFVTDQGNFRVQIFNSDGEFLDEFGTKGAGDGQFKKPTHVAVDSEGNVYVTDWERRDIQKFVPGDPYTWSLTFGGKETEDREFGRFYKNADAYGPNGIAINSKDQIHVSDSGNCRVQVFDSDGDFIRQIPDPTLSASELSAVEKQKKTFERSIIRVCAYDRDGKDRPHPHKHAAYRHSRADRDGIPHDHQACTPEIKSRGETCLYKIGSTELISVPPRDPTAPLYDPSQMCRDGGEEC
;
A
#
# COMPACT_ATOMS: atom_id res chain seq x y z
N MET A 1 30.75 13.49 -2.44
CA MET A 1 30.67 12.78 -3.72
C MET A 1 29.23 12.41 -3.90
N GLU A 2 28.62 12.88 -4.99
CA GLU A 2 27.33 12.35 -5.43
C GLU A 2 27.53 10.90 -5.86
N PRO A 3 26.56 10.01 -5.59
CA PRO A 3 26.60 8.66 -6.11
C PRO A 3 26.55 8.69 -7.64
N ILE A 4 27.40 7.89 -8.28
CA ILE A 4 27.40 7.74 -9.74
C ILE A 4 26.36 6.66 -10.05
N TYR A 5 25.19 7.07 -10.53
CA TYR A 5 24.15 6.15 -10.98
C TYR A 5 24.13 6.04 -12.52
N GLU A 6 24.23 4.83 -13.06
CA GLU A 6 24.17 4.53 -14.49
C GLU A 6 22.96 3.64 -14.81
N TYR A 7 22.26 3.95 -15.91
CA TYR A 7 21.06 3.21 -16.32
C TYR A 7 21.31 1.69 -16.37
N GLY A 8 20.43 0.94 -15.72
CA GLY A 8 20.51 -0.53 -15.68
C GLY A 8 21.48 -1.09 -14.65
N MET A 9 22.19 -0.26 -13.88
CA MET A 9 23.04 -0.74 -12.78
C MET A 9 22.21 -1.42 -11.68
N GLU A 10 22.84 -2.38 -11.02
CA GLU A 10 22.31 -3.00 -9.81
C GLU A 10 22.83 -2.26 -8.57
N PHE A 11 21.97 -2.12 -7.56
CA PHE A 11 22.35 -1.51 -6.29
C PHE A 11 23.14 -2.50 -5.44
N GLY A 12 24.26 -2.05 -4.90
CA GLY A 12 25.03 -2.84 -3.92
C GLY A 12 24.35 -2.91 -2.56
N GLU A 13 24.79 -3.85 -1.72
CA GLU A 13 24.37 -3.88 -0.32
C GLU A 13 24.74 -2.57 0.39
N ASN A 14 23.80 -2.00 1.16
CA ASN A 14 23.95 -0.75 1.90
C ASN A 14 23.97 0.56 1.07
N GLU A 15 23.62 0.54 -0.22
CA GLU A 15 23.64 1.74 -1.09
C GLU A 15 22.76 2.88 -0.54
N PHE A 16 21.63 2.56 0.10
CA PHE A 16 20.75 3.55 0.74
C PHE A 16 21.22 4.00 2.14
N GLY A 17 22.25 3.37 2.68
CA GLY A 17 22.83 3.66 4.00
C GLY A 17 21.93 3.33 5.19
N ARG A 18 22.46 3.51 6.41
CA ARG A 18 21.75 3.20 7.68
C ARG A 18 20.55 4.11 7.99
N ALA A 19 20.53 5.32 7.45
CA ALA A 19 19.37 6.21 7.57
C ALA A 19 18.25 5.80 6.60
N GLY A 20 18.53 4.80 5.74
CA GLY A 20 17.57 4.06 4.96
C GLY A 20 16.90 4.85 3.84
N PRO A 21 16.23 4.14 2.93
CA PRO A 21 15.10 4.73 2.25
C PRO A 21 13.97 4.97 3.27
N ASN A 22 13.31 6.12 3.18
CA ASN A 22 12.25 6.53 4.10
C ASN A 22 10.86 6.14 3.59
N GLY A 23 10.69 6.10 2.27
CA GLY A 23 9.42 5.81 1.62
C GLY A 23 9.62 5.04 0.31
N ILE A 24 8.58 4.29 -0.05
CA ILE A 24 8.52 3.54 -1.30
C ILE A 24 7.13 3.65 -1.91
N ALA A 25 7.07 3.82 -3.23
CA ALA A 25 5.84 3.77 -4.00
C ALA A 25 6.06 2.96 -5.28
N ILE A 26 4.98 2.44 -5.84
CA ILE A 26 4.99 1.61 -7.05
C ILE A 26 3.97 2.20 -8.02
N ASP A 27 4.35 2.39 -9.28
CA ASP A 27 3.42 2.83 -10.33
C ASP A 27 2.71 1.65 -11.01
N ALA A 28 1.75 1.96 -11.89
CA ALA A 28 0.98 0.95 -12.62
C ALA A 28 1.80 0.18 -13.68
N GLN A 29 3.08 0.54 -13.87
CA GLN A 29 4.03 -0.15 -14.74
C GLN A 29 5.09 -0.93 -13.93
N ASP A 30 4.85 -1.15 -12.63
CA ASP A 30 5.74 -1.85 -11.70
C ASP A 30 7.13 -1.20 -11.51
N TYR A 31 7.27 0.09 -11.81
CA TYR A 31 8.46 0.83 -11.38
C TYR A 31 8.35 1.20 -9.91
N LEU A 32 9.44 0.97 -9.17
CA LEU A 32 9.57 1.39 -7.78
C LEU A 32 10.18 2.78 -7.71
N TYR A 33 9.63 3.61 -6.82
CA TYR A 33 10.13 4.93 -6.48
C TYR A 33 10.55 4.89 -5.02
N VAL A 34 11.85 4.99 -4.77
CA VAL A 34 12.44 4.87 -3.44
C VAL A 34 12.97 6.23 -3.01
N LEU A 35 12.38 6.77 -1.96
CA LEU A 35 12.79 8.05 -1.37
C LEU A 35 13.94 7.82 -0.40
N ASN A 36 15.11 8.36 -0.72
CA ASN A 36 16.28 8.34 0.16
C ASN A 36 16.47 9.72 0.80
N ALA A 37 16.03 9.88 2.06
CA ALA A 37 16.07 11.17 2.73
C ALA A 37 17.50 11.65 3.07
N ARG A 38 18.46 10.72 3.21
CA ARG A 38 19.85 11.08 3.52
C ARG A 38 20.56 11.69 2.32
N SER A 39 20.36 11.10 1.14
CA SER A 39 20.86 11.67 -0.10
C SER A 39 19.98 12.82 -0.59
N SER A 40 18.74 12.95 -0.10
CA SER A 40 17.73 13.89 -0.59
C SER A 40 17.35 13.60 -2.05
N HIS A 41 17.17 12.33 -2.41
CA HIS A 41 16.80 11.94 -3.77
C HIS A 41 15.67 10.93 -3.78
N VAL A 42 14.88 10.96 -4.85
CA VAL A 42 14.02 9.86 -5.27
C VAL A 42 14.78 9.05 -6.31
N VAL A 43 14.78 7.73 -6.15
CA VAL A 43 15.40 6.80 -7.09
C VAL A 43 14.29 5.96 -7.72
N LYS A 44 14.17 6.00 -9.04
CA LYS A 44 13.28 5.15 -9.82
C LYS A 44 14.01 3.90 -10.28
N MET A 45 13.38 2.75 -10.12
CA MET A 45 13.96 1.43 -10.43
C MET A 45 12.91 0.51 -11.05
N THR A 46 13.35 -0.51 -11.78
CA THR A 46 12.49 -1.63 -12.21
C THR A 46 12.08 -2.50 -11.02
N GLN A 47 11.07 -3.36 -11.19
CA GLN A 47 10.65 -4.34 -10.18
C GLN A 47 11.79 -5.24 -9.66
N THR A 48 12.79 -5.50 -10.51
CA THR A 48 13.98 -6.28 -10.17
C THR A 48 15.08 -5.46 -9.48
N GLY A 49 14.82 -4.18 -9.15
CA GLY A 49 15.77 -3.28 -8.51
C GLY A 49 16.83 -2.70 -9.44
N ARG A 50 16.64 -2.71 -10.77
CA ARG A 50 17.59 -2.06 -11.70
C ARG A 50 17.32 -0.56 -11.74
N TYR A 51 18.37 0.23 -11.62
CA TYR A 51 18.27 1.69 -11.69
C TYR A 51 17.71 2.17 -13.05
N VAL A 52 16.81 3.15 -12.99
CA VAL A 52 16.24 3.82 -14.17
C VAL A 52 16.66 5.28 -14.20
N THR A 53 16.29 6.05 -13.19
CA THR A 53 16.62 7.48 -13.07
C THR A 53 16.60 7.90 -11.59
N HIS A 54 17.12 9.09 -11.29
CA HIS A 54 16.94 9.73 -9.99
C HIS A 54 16.73 11.23 -10.18
N TRP A 55 16.12 11.86 -9.18
CA TRP A 55 16.00 13.31 -9.09
C TRP A 55 15.97 13.73 -7.62
N GLY A 56 16.07 15.04 -7.39
CA GLY A 56 16.22 15.58 -6.06
C GLY A 56 17.50 16.37 -5.91
N GLY A 57 17.90 16.55 -4.67
CA GLY A 57 19.03 17.37 -4.25
C GLY A 57 18.75 17.98 -2.89
N LYS A 58 19.80 18.43 -2.20
CA LYS A 58 19.63 19.14 -0.93
C LYS A 58 19.30 20.60 -1.18
N GLY A 59 18.20 21.08 -0.62
CA GLY A 59 17.86 22.49 -0.68
C GLY A 59 16.37 22.76 -0.45
N SER A 60 15.96 23.97 -0.83
CA SER A 60 14.60 24.47 -0.63
C SER A 60 13.98 24.98 -1.93
N GLY A 61 14.69 24.91 -3.05
CA GLY A 61 14.17 25.25 -4.37
C GLY A 61 13.23 24.17 -4.93
N PRO A 62 12.58 24.44 -6.06
CA PRO A 62 11.80 23.45 -6.81
C PRO A 62 12.64 22.21 -7.14
N GLY A 63 12.14 21.04 -6.78
CA GLY A 63 12.81 19.76 -6.99
C GLY A 63 13.92 19.42 -5.99
N GLU A 64 14.17 20.28 -5.00
CA GLU A 64 15.13 20.02 -3.92
C GLU A 64 14.40 19.69 -2.61
N PHE A 65 15.03 18.90 -1.74
CA PHE A 65 14.50 18.50 -0.44
C PHE A 65 15.39 18.96 0.70
N TYR A 66 14.78 19.51 1.76
CA TYR A 66 15.53 20.03 2.89
C TYR A 66 15.57 19.01 4.03
N TYR A 67 16.79 18.67 4.46
CA TYR A 67 17.00 17.89 5.68
C TYR A 67 17.35 18.84 6.84
N ALA A 68 16.38 19.11 7.70
CA ALA A 68 16.60 19.90 8.91
C ALA A 68 17.00 18.99 10.06
N LYS A 69 18.01 19.40 10.86
CA LYS A 69 18.44 18.64 12.05
C LYS A 69 17.29 18.36 13.03
N ASP A 70 16.35 19.29 13.13
CA ASP A 70 15.25 19.23 14.12
C ASP A 70 13.89 18.88 13.48
N HIS A 71 13.81 18.79 12.14
CA HIS A 71 12.55 18.55 11.40
C HIS A 71 12.60 17.41 10.39
N GLY A 72 13.65 16.59 10.37
CA GLY A 72 13.74 15.49 9.41
C GLY A 72 13.95 15.98 7.97
N GLY A 73 13.89 15.04 7.04
CA GLY A 73 14.00 15.29 5.60
C GLY A 73 12.70 14.93 4.88
N PRO A 74 12.75 14.65 3.57
CA PRO A 74 11.58 14.12 2.89
C PRO A 74 11.23 12.73 3.45
N MET A 75 9.95 12.47 3.69
CA MET A 75 9.54 11.32 4.52
C MET A 75 8.71 10.27 3.79
N GLY A 76 7.76 10.70 2.96
CA GLY A 76 6.80 9.83 2.29
C GLY A 76 6.72 10.14 0.81
N ILE A 77 6.32 9.11 0.05
CA ILE A 77 6.19 9.16 -1.40
C ILE A 77 4.94 8.39 -1.81
N ALA A 78 4.20 8.90 -2.79
CA ALA A 78 3.07 8.23 -3.40
C ALA A 78 3.04 8.48 -4.91
N VAL A 79 2.45 7.55 -5.66
CA VAL A 79 2.19 7.71 -7.09
C VAL A 79 0.68 7.75 -7.31
N GLY A 80 0.21 8.73 -8.09
CA GLY A 80 -1.18 8.86 -8.49
C GLY A 80 -1.26 9.25 -9.97
N GLY A 81 -1.77 8.35 -10.82
CA GLY A 81 -1.69 8.52 -12.28
C GLY A 81 -0.24 8.68 -12.74
N ASN A 82 0.06 9.77 -13.46
CA ASN A 82 1.41 10.08 -13.95
C ASN A 82 2.20 11.01 -13.02
N ARG A 83 1.74 11.21 -11.77
CA ARG A 83 2.35 12.13 -10.80
C ARG A 83 2.97 11.37 -9.63
N VAL A 84 4.11 11.86 -9.18
CA VAL A 84 4.80 11.40 -7.97
C VAL A 84 4.72 12.52 -6.93
N PHE A 85 4.18 12.21 -5.76
CA PHE A 85 4.01 13.14 -4.65
C PHE A 85 5.03 12.82 -3.57
N VAL A 86 5.75 13.82 -3.06
CA VAL A 86 6.75 13.65 -2.02
C VAL A 86 6.50 14.64 -0.89
N THR A 87 6.35 14.16 0.34
CA THR A 87 6.31 15.04 1.52
C THR A 87 7.72 15.50 1.86
N ASP A 88 7.92 16.82 1.83
CA ASP A 88 9.19 17.46 2.13
C ASP A 88 9.09 18.10 3.52
N GLN A 89 9.29 17.28 4.56
CA GLN A 89 9.06 17.69 5.95
C GLN A 89 9.86 18.92 6.35
N GLY A 90 11.11 19.01 5.88
CA GLY A 90 12.00 20.14 6.19
C GLY A 90 11.54 21.47 5.57
N ASN A 91 10.85 21.42 4.43
CA ASN A 91 10.30 22.62 3.77
C ASN A 91 8.79 22.81 4.02
N PHE A 92 8.15 21.95 4.81
CA PHE A 92 6.72 22.06 5.19
C PHE A 92 5.77 22.07 3.98
N ARG A 93 6.06 21.25 2.97
CA ARG A 93 5.32 21.19 1.70
C ARG A 93 5.21 19.76 1.17
N VAL A 94 4.35 19.59 0.16
CA VAL A 94 4.35 18.43 -0.73
C VAL A 94 4.79 18.90 -2.11
N GLN A 95 5.76 18.20 -2.70
CA GLN A 95 6.20 18.45 -4.07
C GLN A 95 5.62 17.40 -5.01
N ILE A 96 5.36 17.81 -6.26
CA ILE A 96 4.74 17.02 -7.31
C ILE A 96 5.74 16.93 -8.47
N PHE A 97 5.99 15.71 -8.93
CA PHE A 97 6.87 15.40 -10.06
C PHE A 97 6.12 14.58 -11.11
N ASN A 98 6.62 14.55 -12.34
CA ASN A 98 6.23 13.52 -13.29
C ASN A 98 7.06 12.23 -13.08
N SER A 99 6.77 11.20 -13.87
CA SER A 99 7.45 9.90 -13.82
C SER A 99 8.93 9.94 -14.24
N ASP A 100 9.38 11.04 -14.85
CA ASP A 100 10.75 11.26 -15.30
C ASP A 100 11.56 12.09 -14.29
N GLY A 101 10.92 12.56 -13.22
CA GLY A 101 11.54 13.32 -12.14
C GLY A 101 11.55 14.83 -12.35
N GLU A 102 10.84 15.34 -13.37
CA GLU A 102 10.68 16.78 -13.57
C GLU A 102 9.74 17.34 -12.50
N PHE A 103 10.17 18.40 -11.82
CA PHE A 103 9.30 19.15 -10.90
C PHE A 103 8.14 19.76 -11.68
N LEU A 104 6.92 19.51 -11.21
CA LEU A 104 5.70 20.06 -11.79
C LEU A 104 5.17 21.21 -10.95
N ASP A 105 4.99 20.98 -9.64
CA ASP A 105 4.43 21.96 -8.73
C ASP A 105 4.63 21.56 -7.25
N GLU A 106 4.15 22.40 -6.34
CA GLU A 106 4.11 22.13 -4.91
C GLU A 106 2.91 22.78 -4.22
N PHE A 107 2.55 22.26 -3.06
CA PHE A 107 1.55 22.90 -2.19
C PHE A 107 1.90 22.71 -0.73
N GLY A 108 1.33 23.58 0.11
CA GLY A 108 1.59 23.63 1.53
C GLY A 108 2.61 24.68 1.92
N THR A 109 2.46 25.22 3.13
CA THR A 109 3.44 26.14 3.74
C THR A 109 3.57 25.86 5.23
N LYS A 110 4.62 26.39 5.87
CA LYS A 110 4.80 26.24 7.31
C LYS A 110 3.66 26.90 8.10
N GLY A 111 3.00 26.14 8.97
CA GLY A 111 1.99 26.69 9.87
C GLY A 111 1.03 25.65 10.44
N ALA A 112 -0.03 26.16 11.09
CA ALA A 112 -1.04 25.34 11.76
C ALA A 112 -2.46 25.55 11.19
N GLY A 113 -2.62 26.40 10.17
CA GLY A 113 -3.87 26.59 9.47
C GLY A 113 -4.15 25.53 8.42
N ASP A 114 -5.29 25.65 7.76
CA ASP A 114 -5.67 24.81 6.62
C ASP A 114 -4.73 25.02 5.44
N GLY A 115 -4.31 23.92 4.82
CA GLY A 115 -3.28 23.94 3.78
C GLY A 115 -1.86 24.23 4.31
N GLN A 116 -1.65 24.24 5.62
CA GLN A 116 -0.34 24.45 6.23
C GLN A 116 0.14 23.23 7.01
N PHE A 117 1.45 23.01 7.02
CA PHE A 117 2.07 21.88 7.69
C PHE A 117 3.07 22.30 8.76
N LYS A 118 3.19 21.45 9.78
CA LYS A 118 4.25 21.53 10.79
C LYS A 118 5.28 20.41 10.60
N LYS A 119 4.81 19.18 10.39
CA LYS A 119 5.65 17.99 10.19
C LYS A 119 4.93 17.00 9.28
N PRO A 120 4.77 17.32 7.98
CA PRO A 120 4.12 16.39 7.07
C PRO A 120 4.99 15.12 6.97
N THR A 121 4.38 13.95 7.13
CA THR A 121 5.09 12.67 7.18
C THR A 121 4.87 11.86 5.92
N HIS A 122 3.67 11.33 5.70
CA HIS A 122 3.39 10.51 4.54
C HIS A 122 2.26 11.10 3.72
N VAL A 123 2.20 10.64 2.48
CA VAL A 123 1.22 11.03 1.50
C VAL A 123 0.60 9.78 0.88
N ALA A 124 -0.69 9.83 0.59
CA ALA A 124 -1.38 8.85 -0.23
C ALA A 124 -2.32 9.56 -1.21
N VAL A 125 -2.66 8.88 -2.30
CA VAL A 125 -3.55 9.39 -3.35
C VAL A 125 -4.69 8.40 -3.55
N ASP A 126 -5.92 8.90 -3.60
CA ASP A 126 -7.11 8.09 -3.86
C ASP A 126 -7.39 7.93 -5.36
N SER A 127 -8.45 7.19 -5.71
CA SER A 127 -8.82 6.93 -7.10
C SER A 127 -9.28 8.18 -7.88
N GLU A 128 -9.68 9.24 -7.17
CA GLU A 128 -10.10 10.53 -7.74
C GLU A 128 -8.92 11.50 -7.89
N GLY A 129 -7.72 11.13 -7.42
CA GLY A 129 -6.53 11.96 -7.43
C GLY A 129 -6.45 12.96 -6.28
N ASN A 130 -7.30 12.80 -5.25
CA ASN A 130 -7.19 13.56 -4.01
C ASN A 130 -5.98 13.08 -3.21
N VAL A 131 -5.29 14.02 -2.58
CA VAL A 131 -4.04 13.79 -1.87
C VAL A 131 -4.28 13.94 -0.37
N TYR A 132 -3.89 12.93 0.39
CA TYR A 132 -4.02 12.90 1.85
C TYR A 132 -2.64 12.94 2.49
N VAL A 133 -2.44 13.87 3.42
CA VAL A 133 -1.13 14.09 4.07
C VAL A 133 -1.29 13.99 5.58
N THR A 134 -0.51 13.10 6.19
CA THR A 134 -0.41 12.98 7.66
C THR A 134 0.56 14.01 8.22
N ASP A 135 0.24 14.59 9.38
CA ASP A 135 1.15 15.49 10.10
C ASP A 135 1.21 15.14 11.59
N TRP A 136 2.37 14.67 12.06
CA TRP A 136 2.49 14.17 13.43
C TRP A 136 2.46 15.28 14.48
N GLU A 137 2.90 16.50 14.15
CA GLU A 137 2.95 17.61 15.11
C GLU A 137 1.61 18.33 15.19
N ARG A 138 0.83 18.33 14.10
CA ARG A 138 -0.57 18.75 14.12
C ARG A 138 -1.49 17.69 14.70
N ARG A 139 -1.13 16.41 14.55
CA ARG A 139 -1.93 15.21 14.89
C ARG A 139 -3.21 15.12 14.06
N ASP A 140 -3.12 15.44 12.78
CA ASP A 140 -4.24 15.40 11.85
C ASP A 140 -3.82 14.87 10.47
N ILE A 141 -4.82 14.65 9.62
CA ILE A 141 -4.67 14.46 8.18
C ILE A 141 -5.34 15.62 7.48
N GLN A 142 -4.71 16.10 6.40
CA GLN A 142 -5.32 17.06 5.49
C GLN A 142 -5.53 16.42 4.12
N LYS A 143 -6.74 16.59 3.56
CA LYS A 143 -7.11 16.22 2.19
C LYS A 143 -6.96 17.44 1.28
N PHE A 144 -6.37 17.23 0.12
CA PHE A 144 -6.24 18.20 -0.96
C PHE A 144 -6.86 17.62 -2.23
N VAL A 145 -7.65 18.41 -2.92
CA VAL A 145 -8.32 18.01 -4.17
C VAL A 145 -7.58 18.63 -5.37
N PRO A 146 -7.59 17.99 -6.55
CA PRO A 146 -6.99 18.55 -7.76
C PRO A 146 -7.48 19.97 -8.05
N GLY A 147 -6.57 20.89 -8.33
CA GLY A 147 -6.82 22.29 -8.62
C GLY A 147 -5.62 22.93 -9.31
N ASP A 148 -5.35 24.21 -9.05
CA ASP A 148 -4.12 24.86 -9.49
C ASP A 148 -3.25 25.23 -8.26
N PRO A 149 -2.28 24.38 -7.85
CA PRO A 149 -2.07 22.98 -8.24
C PRO A 149 -2.93 21.96 -7.47
N TYR A 150 -3.20 22.23 -6.20
CA TYR A 150 -4.02 21.42 -5.30
C TYR A 150 -4.63 22.35 -4.25
N THR A 151 -5.91 22.17 -3.95
CA THR A 151 -6.64 23.01 -2.99
C THR A 151 -6.96 22.20 -1.75
N TRP A 152 -6.70 22.78 -0.56
CA TRP A 152 -7.14 22.17 0.70
C TRP A 152 -8.67 21.96 0.68
N SER A 153 -9.12 20.79 1.15
CA SER A 153 -10.53 20.42 1.19
C SER A 153 -11.03 20.14 2.60
N LEU A 154 -10.33 19.31 3.38
CA LEU A 154 -10.76 18.98 4.73
C LEU A 154 -9.59 18.57 5.63
N THR A 155 -9.78 18.75 6.94
CA THR A 155 -8.85 18.33 7.99
C THR A 155 -9.60 17.42 8.98
N PHE A 156 -9.05 16.24 9.27
CA PHE A 156 -9.68 15.25 10.15
C PHE A 156 -8.65 14.49 11.00
N GLY A 157 -9.12 13.61 11.90
CA GLY A 157 -8.25 13.08 12.94
C GLY A 157 -8.21 14.00 14.13
N GLY A 158 -7.22 14.88 14.20
CA GLY A 158 -7.02 15.77 15.35
C GLY A 158 -6.52 15.01 16.59
N LYS A 159 -6.06 15.75 17.60
CA LYS A 159 -5.58 15.17 18.85
C LYS A 159 -6.72 14.54 19.65
N GLU A 160 -6.43 13.41 20.29
CA GLU A 160 -7.33 12.81 21.26
C GLU A 160 -7.45 13.71 22.50
N THR A 161 -8.65 13.74 23.08
CA THR A 161 -8.93 14.42 24.36
C THR A 161 -9.11 13.43 25.50
N GLU A 162 -9.35 12.18 25.15
CA GLU A 162 -9.43 11.01 26.02
C GLU A 162 -8.47 9.94 25.51
N ASP A 163 -8.03 9.03 26.38
CA ASP A 163 -7.06 8.01 25.98
C ASP A 163 -7.65 7.08 24.89
N ARG A 164 -7.04 7.09 23.70
CA ARG A 164 -7.41 6.25 22.53
C ARG A 164 -8.80 6.53 21.95
N GLU A 165 -9.27 7.77 22.02
CA GLU A 165 -10.52 8.23 21.41
C GLU A 165 -10.60 7.84 19.91
N PHE A 166 -11.73 7.24 19.46
CA PHE A 166 -11.90 6.85 18.06
C PHE A 166 -11.98 8.06 17.14
N GLY A 167 -11.32 7.97 15.98
CA GLY A 167 -11.25 9.05 15.03
C GLY A 167 -10.28 10.17 15.41
N ARG A 168 -9.60 10.08 16.57
CA ARG A 168 -8.56 11.02 17.01
C ARG A 168 -7.21 10.33 17.16
N PHE A 169 -6.13 11.08 16.98
CA PHE A 169 -4.76 10.57 17.04
C PHE A 169 -4.08 10.86 18.37
N TYR A 170 -3.00 10.12 18.63
CA TYR A 170 -2.15 10.24 19.80
C TYR A 170 -1.92 11.68 20.26
N LYS A 171 -2.17 11.95 21.54
CA LYS A 171 -2.20 13.32 22.09
C LYS A 171 -0.88 14.07 22.04
N ASN A 172 0.26 13.36 22.04
CA ASN A 172 1.57 13.99 22.13
C ASN A 172 2.14 14.37 20.75
N ALA A 173 2.92 15.44 20.73
CA ALA A 173 3.62 15.96 19.55
C ALA A 173 5.09 15.52 19.57
N ASP A 174 5.34 14.21 19.52
CA ASP A 174 6.65 13.61 19.77
C ASP A 174 7.05 12.56 18.70
N ALA A 175 6.59 12.77 17.46
CA ALA A 175 6.78 11.89 16.30
C ALA A 175 6.09 10.52 16.37
N TYR A 176 5.35 10.22 17.44
CA TYR A 176 4.48 9.03 17.53
C TYR A 176 3.02 9.32 17.17
N GLY A 177 2.73 10.45 16.53
CA GLY A 177 1.40 10.80 16.01
C GLY A 177 0.99 9.99 14.77
N PRO A 178 0.07 10.50 13.94
CA PRO A 178 -0.24 9.90 12.66
C PRO A 178 0.99 9.96 11.75
N ASN A 179 1.46 8.79 11.32
CA ASN A 179 2.70 8.65 10.55
C ASN A 179 2.44 8.12 9.14
N GLY A 180 2.34 6.80 8.98
CA GLY A 180 2.06 6.15 7.71
C GLY A 180 0.59 6.27 7.33
N ILE A 181 0.34 6.41 6.02
CA ILE A 181 -0.99 6.47 5.42
C ILE A 181 -1.01 5.57 4.18
N ALA A 182 -2.10 4.84 3.98
CA ALA A 182 -2.35 4.02 2.81
C ALA A 182 -3.83 4.06 2.45
N ILE A 183 -4.15 3.98 1.17
CA ILE A 183 -5.52 3.97 0.67
C ILE A 183 -5.76 2.65 -0.06
N ASN A 184 -6.88 1.99 0.22
CA ASN A 184 -7.23 0.73 -0.44
C ASN A 184 -8.07 0.99 -1.71
N SER A 185 -8.43 -0.07 -2.43
CA SER A 185 -9.23 0.01 -3.66
C SER A 185 -10.68 0.49 -3.47
N LYS A 186 -11.10 0.81 -2.25
CA LYS A 186 -12.41 1.38 -1.91
C LYS A 186 -12.27 2.83 -1.40
N ASP A 187 -11.12 3.45 -1.62
CA ASP A 187 -10.76 4.78 -1.14
C ASP A 187 -10.88 4.97 0.39
N GLN A 188 -10.73 3.88 1.14
CA GLN A 188 -10.66 3.95 2.60
C GLN A 188 -9.24 4.29 3.04
N ILE A 189 -9.13 5.32 3.88
CA ILE A 189 -7.87 5.88 4.35
C ILE A 189 -7.43 5.17 5.63
N HIS A 190 -6.31 4.46 5.57
CA HIS A 190 -5.72 3.71 6.68
C HIS A 190 -4.52 4.47 7.21
N VAL A 191 -4.59 4.90 8.48
CA VAL A 191 -3.55 5.74 9.10
C VAL A 191 -2.98 5.04 10.32
N SER A 192 -1.66 4.88 10.37
CA SER A 192 -0.99 4.39 11.57
C SER A 192 -0.98 5.46 12.66
N ASP A 193 -1.58 5.17 13.80
CA ASP A 193 -1.60 5.99 15.01
C ASP A 193 -0.57 5.43 15.99
N SER A 194 0.70 5.73 15.73
CA SER A 194 1.84 4.96 16.25
C SER A 194 1.90 4.92 17.78
N GLY A 195 1.66 6.04 18.45
CA GLY A 195 1.71 6.16 19.91
C GLY A 195 0.55 5.46 20.61
N ASN A 196 -0.55 5.22 19.89
CA ASN A 196 -1.69 4.43 20.36
C ASN A 196 -1.62 2.96 19.93
N CYS A 197 -0.58 2.55 19.20
CA CYS A 197 -0.36 1.19 18.72
C CYS A 197 -1.56 0.62 17.93
N ARG A 198 -2.16 1.43 17.06
CA ARG A 198 -3.31 1.05 16.23
C ARG A 198 -3.22 1.63 14.82
N VAL A 199 -4.06 1.12 13.93
CA VAL A 199 -4.39 1.76 12.65
C VAL A 199 -5.83 2.23 12.72
N GLN A 200 -6.10 3.45 12.29
CA GLN A 200 -7.45 3.98 12.16
C GLN A 200 -7.84 4.04 10.69
N VAL A 201 -9.10 3.71 10.40
CA VAL A 201 -9.64 3.66 9.05
C VAL A 201 -10.74 4.70 8.93
N PHE A 202 -10.65 5.55 7.91
CA PHE A 202 -11.58 6.63 7.62
C PHE A 202 -12.12 6.50 6.19
N ASP A 203 -13.26 7.13 5.91
CA ASP A 203 -13.74 7.34 4.55
C ASP A 203 -13.19 8.64 3.93
N SER A 204 -13.59 8.92 2.69
CA SER A 204 -13.15 10.07 1.90
C SER A 204 -13.56 11.43 2.46
N ASP A 205 -14.56 11.46 3.34
CA ASP A 205 -15.06 12.66 4.02
C ASP A 205 -14.37 12.89 5.38
N GLY A 206 -13.52 11.94 5.80
CA GLY A 206 -12.75 12.01 7.04
C GLY A 206 -13.49 11.43 8.24
N ASP A 207 -14.61 10.74 8.03
CA ASP A 207 -15.37 10.09 9.08
C ASP A 207 -14.72 8.76 9.48
N PHE A 208 -14.67 8.51 10.78
CA PHE A 208 -14.09 7.28 11.32
C PHE A 208 -14.98 6.08 11.02
N ILE A 209 -14.40 5.06 10.40
CA ILE A 209 -15.09 3.79 10.10
C ILE A 209 -14.84 2.77 11.20
N ARG A 210 -13.55 2.49 11.48
CA ARG A 210 -13.11 1.43 12.41
C ARG A 210 -11.62 1.55 12.71
N GLN A 211 -11.12 0.77 13.67
CA GLN A 211 -9.68 0.64 13.93
C GLN A 211 -9.18 -0.80 13.78
N ILE A 212 -7.86 -0.96 13.76
CA ILE A 212 -7.16 -2.24 13.73
C ILE A 212 -6.06 -2.22 14.82
N PRO A 213 -6.03 -3.19 15.75
CA PRO A 213 -7.03 -4.24 15.94
C PRO A 213 -8.38 -3.66 16.40
N ASP A 214 -9.47 -4.36 16.04
CA ASP A 214 -10.80 -4.03 16.52
C ASP A 214 -10.88 -4.29 18.05
N PRO A 215 -11.19 -3.28 18.88
CA PRO A 215 -11.16 -3.41 20.33
C PRO A 215 -12.39 -4.15 20.88
N THR A 216 -13.42 -4.33 20.04
CA THR A 216 -14.69 -4.97 20.43
C THR A 216 -14.64 -6.48 20.24
N LEU A 217 -13.67 -7.00 19.46
CA LEU A 217 -13.48 -8.43 19.27
C LEU A 217 -13.01 -9.09 20.58
N SER A 218 -13.81 -10.02 21.06
CA SER A 218 -13.50 -10.87 22.19
C SER A 218 -12.39 -11.88 21.87
N ALA A 219 -11.70 -12.38 22.90
CA ALA A 219 -10.72 -13.46 22.74
C ALA A 219 -11.33 -14.72 22.09
N SER A 220 -12.63 -14.98 22.30
CA SER A 220 -13.35 -16.08 21.65
C SER A 220 -13.53 -15.87 20.15
N GLU A 221 -13.82 -14.65 19.71
CA GLU A 221 -13.96 -14.33 18.28
C GLU A 221 -12.61 -14.39 17.56
N LEU A 222 -11.54 -13.92 18.20
CA LEU A 222 -10.16 -14.08 17.71
C LEU A 222 -9.79 -15.56 17.55
N SER A 223 -10.13 -16.40 18.54
CA SER A 223 -9.89 -17.85 18.45
C SER A 223 -10.66 -18.51 17.29
N ALA A 224 -11.88 -18.05 17.01
CA ALA A 224 -12.66 -18.53 15.87
C ALA A 224 -12.01 -18.15 14.53
N VAL A 225 -11.56 -16.90 14.38
CA VAL A 225 -10.83 -16.42 13.20
C VAL A 225 -9.51 -17.17 13.01
N GLU A 226 -8.74 -17.38 14.09
CA GLU A 226 -7.51 -18.17 14.04
C GLU A 226 -7.76 -19.63 13.64
N LYS A 227 -8.85 -20.23 14.14
CA LYS A 227 -9.25 -21.58 13.78
C LYS A 227 -9.67 -21.65 12.30
N GLN A 228 -10.41 -20.65 11.82
CA GLN A 228 -10.78 -20.55 10.40
C GLN A 228 -9.53 -20.40 9.52
N LYS A 229 -8.59 -19.53 9.90
CA LYS A 229 -7.29 -19.38 9.23
C LYS A 229 -6.51 -20.70 9.19
N LYS A 230 -6.39 -21.41 10.32
CA LYS A 230 -5.72 -22.73 10.37
C LYS A 230 -6.43 -23.77 9.49
N THR A 231 -7.75 -23.75 9.42
CA THR A 231 -8.51 -24.62 8.52
C THR A 231 -8.23 -24.26 7.07
N PHE A 232 -8.25 -22.97 6.72
CA PHE A 232 -7.91 -22.49 5.38
C PHE A 232 -6.47 -22.86 4.99
N GLU A 233 -5.48 -22.60 5.85
CA GLU A 233 -4.08 -22.95 5.64
C GLU A 233 -3.84 -24.46 5.49
N ARG A 234 -4.65 -25.30 6.17
CA ARG A 234 -4.65 -26.75 5.96
C ARG A 234 -5.33 -27.17 4.64
N SER A 235 -6.27 -26.36 4.16
CA SER A 235 -6.97 -26.58 2.89
C SER A 235 -6.19 -26.07 1.68
N ILE A 236 -5.17 -25.22 1.88
CA ILE A 236 -4.18 -24.91 0.85
C ILE A 236 -3.43 -26.21 0.56
N ILE A 237 -3.80 -26.84 -0.56
CA ILE A 237 -3.11 -28.01 -1.10
C ILE A 237 -1.70 -27.55 -1.45
N ARG A 238 -0.70 -27.99 -0.68
CA ARG A 238 0.74 -27.78 -0.96
C ARG A 238 1.24 -28.72 -2.06
N VAL A 239 0.43 -28.96 -3.08
CA VAL A 239 0.79 -29.78 -4.23
C VAL A 239 0.87 -28.86 -5.42
N CYS A 240 2.01 -28.88 -6.09
CA CYS A 240 2.28 -28.08 -7.28
C CYS A 240 1.25 -28.36 -8.36
N ALA A 241 0.69 -27.30 -8.93
CA ALA A 241 -0.17 -27.39 -10.09
C ALA A 241 0.61 -27.88 -11.33
N TYR A 242 1.92 -27.60 -11.38
CA TYR A 242 2.79 -27.97 -12.51
C TYR A 242 3.99 -28.79 -12.04
N ASP A 243 4.39 -29.76 -12.87
CA ASP A 243 5.66 -30.45 -12.71
C ASP A 243 6.83 -29.57 -13.19
N ARG A 244 8.05 -30.11 -13.08
CA ARG A 244 9.28 -29.38 -13.40
C ARG A 244 9.45 -29.05 -14.87
N ASP A 245 8.72 -29.73 -15.74
CA ASP A 245 8.76 -29.52 -17.18
C ASP A 245 7.63 -28.56 -17.63
N GLY A 246 6.92 -27.96 -16.67
CA GLY A 246 5.77 -27.09 -16.93
C GLY A 246 4.54 -27.86 -17.40
N LYS A 247 4.52 -29.19 -17.26
CA LYS A 247 3.33 -29.98 -17.54
C LYS A 247 2.41 -29.95 -16.34
N ASP A 248 1.14 -29.72 -16.61
CA ASP A 248 0.07 -29.78 -15.64
C ASP A 248 0.08 -31.15 -14.93
N ARG A 249 0.11 -31.11 -13.59
CA ARG A 249 -0.04 -32.31 -12.78
C ARG A 249 -1.51 -32.47 -12.45
N PRO A 250 -2.11 -33.67 -12.64
CA PRO A 250 -3.42 -33.95 -12.09
C PRO A 250 -3.35 -33.85 -10.55
N HIS A 251 -3.75 -32.70 -10.02
CA HIS A 251 -3.84 -32.46 -8.60
C HIS A 251 -4.76 -33.50 -7.93
N PRO A 252 -4.37 -34.07 -6.77
CA PRO A 252 -5.13 -35.12 -6.14
C PRO A 252 -6.36 -34.56 -5.43
N HIS A 253 -7.51 -34.56 -6.09
CA HIS A 253 -8.78 -34.54 -5.36
C HIS A 253 -9.02 -35.91 -4.73
N LYS A 254 -8.46 -36.12 -3.54
CA LYS A 254 -8.75 -37.29 -2.69
C LYS A 254 -10.13 -37.15 -2.02
N HIS A 255 -11.18 -36.83 -2.76
CA HIS A 255 -12.55 -36.91 -2.26
C HIS A 255 -13.52 -37.36 -3.36
N ALA A 256 -13.90 -38.64 -3.28
CA ALA A 256 -14.83 -39.32 -4.19
C ALA A 256 -16.29 -38.79 -4.16
N ALA A 257 -16.56 -37.67 -3.49
CA ALA A 257 -17.91 -37.12 -3.30
C ALA A 257 -18.24 -35.92 -4.19
N TYR A 258 -17.25 -35.30 -4.85
CA TYR A 258 -17.46 -34.09 -5.64
C TYR A 258 -17.33 -34.40 -7.13
N ARG A 259 -18.47 -34.52 -7.82
CA ARG A 259 -18.49 -34.50 -9.29
C ARG A 259 -18.24 -33.07 -9.73
N HIS A 260 -17.02 -32.81 -10.19
CA HIS A 260 -16.67 -31.57 -10.84
C HIS A 260 -17.42 -31.39 -12.17
N SER A 261 -17.68 -30.14 -12.52
CA SER A 261 -18.22 -29.79 -13.83
C SER A 261 -17.18 -30.13 -14.91
N ARG A 262 -17.59 -30.29 -16.18
CA ARG A 262 -16.65 -30.59 -17.29
C ARG A 262 -15.50 -29.56 -17.44
N ALA A 263 -15.60 -28.39 -16.80
CA ALA A 263 -14.64 -27.29 -16.86
C ALA A 263 -13.37 -27.53 -16.01
N ASP A 264 -13.41 -28.35 -14.96
CA ASP A 264 -12.25 -28.59 -14.08
C ASP A 264 -11.25 -29.63 -14.60
N ARG A 265 -11.48 -30.18 -15.80
CA ARG A 265 -10.76 -31.35 -16.32
C ARG A 265 -9.56 -31.00 -17.20
N ASP A 266 -9.40 -29.74 -17.58
CA ASP A 266 -8.34 -29.27 -18.49
C ASP A 266 -7.23 -28.50 -17.78
N GLY A 267 -7.29 -28.34 -16.45
CA GLY A 267 -6.26 -27.66 -15.66
C GLY A 267 -6.16 -26.16 -15.92
N ILE A 268 -7.11 -25.59 -16.67
CA ILE A 268 -7.15 -24.16 -16.97
C ILE A 268 -7.87 -23.46 -15.82
N PRO A 269 -7.26 -22.47 -15.14
CA PRO A 269 -7.96 -21.67 -14.15
C PRO A 269 -9.15 -20.96 -14.82
N HIS A 270 -10.36 -21.34 -14.46
CA HIS A 270 -11.60 -20.80 -15.02
C HIS A 270 -12.45 -20.22 -13.90
N ASP A 271 -13.29 -19.25 -14.25
CA ASP A 271 -14.19 -18.67 -13.27
C ASP A 271 -15.26 -19.66 -12.83
N HIS A 272 -15.46 -19.77 -11.51
CA HIS A 272 -16.55 -20.58 -10.96
C HIS A 272 -17.90 -20.06 -11.44
N GLN A 273 -18.84 -20.97 -11.75
CA GLN A 273 -20.15 -20.68 -12.34
C GLN A 273 -21.00 -19.64 -11.55
N ALA A 274 -20.69 -19.41 -10.28
CA ALA A 274 -21.35 -18.41 -9.42
C ALA A 274 -20.83 -16.98 -9.61
N CYS A 275 -19.75 -16.76 -10.37
CA CYS A 275 -19.17 -15.44 -10.58
C CYS A 275 -19.54 -14.89 -11.96
N THR A 276 -20.67 -14.16 -12.00
CA THR A 276 -21.18 -13.56 -13.24
C THR A 276 -20.28 -12.40 -13.70
N PRO A 277 -20.31 -12.03 -14.99
CA PRO A 277 -19.59 -10.86 -15.49
C PRO A 277 -19.91 -9.57 -14.72
N GLU A 278 -21.14 -9.42 -14.24
CA GLU A 278 -21.56 -8.25 -13.44
C GLU A 278 -20.84 -8.20 -12.07
N ILE A 279 -20.73 -9.33 -11.35
CA ILE A 279 -20.03 -9.41 -10.05
C ILE A 279 -18.54 -9.04 -10.23
N LYS A 280 -17.93 -9.52 -11.32
CA LYS A 280 -16.53 -9.22 -11.66
C LYS A 280 -16.33 -7.75 -11.99
N SER A 281 -17.24 -7.13 -12.76
CA SER A 281 -17.15 -5.71 -13.12
C SER A 281 -17.22 -4.78 -11.91
N ARG A 282 -17.79 -5.26 -10.80
CA ARG A 282 -17.92 -4.53 -9.53
C ARG A 282 -16.80 -4.82 -8.53
N GLY A 283 -15.86 -5.72 -8.86
CA GLY A 283 -14.79 -6.14 -7.94
C GLY A 283 -15.30 -6.85 -6.69
N GLU A 284 -16.52 -7.38 -6.73
CA GLU A 284 -17.19 -8.00 -5.58
C GLU A 284 -16.73 -9.45 -5.41
N THR A 285 -16.63 -9.91 -4.17
CA THR A 285 -16.16 -11.26 -3.87
C THR A 285 -17.19 -12.30 -4.31
N CYS A 286 -16.77 -13.30 -5.08
CA CYS A 286 -17.62 -14.39 -5.53
C CYS A 286 -17.98 -15.28 -4.33
N LEU A 287 -19.27 -15.53 -4.09
CA LEU A 287 -19.74 -16.42 -3.03
C LEU A 287 -20.09 -17.79 -3.59
N TYR A 288 -19.44 -18.84 -3.07
CA TYR A 288 -19.70 -20.22 -3.46
C TYR A 288 -20.30 -21.02 -2.31
N LYS A 289 -21.34 -21.81 -2.58
CA LYS A 289 -22.00 -22.63 -1.56
C LYS A 289 -21.56 -24.09 -1.67
N ILE A 290 -20.90 -24.61 -0.63
CA ILE A 290 -20.53 -26.02 -0.51
C ILE A 290 -21.58 -26.75 0.32
N GLY A 291 -22.31 -27.65 -0.35
CA GLY A 291 -23.34 -28.46 0.29
C GLY A 291 -24.45 -27.61 0.92
N SER A 292 -24.84 -27.95 2.15
CA SER A 292 -25.93 -27.29 2.86
C SER A 292 -25.54 -26.04 3.66
N THR A 293 -24.24 -25.76 3.87
CA THR A 293 -23.86 -24.93 5.04
C THR A 293 -22.71 -23.93 4.82
N GLU A 294 -21.76 -24.15 3.91
CA GLU A 294 -20.58 -23.26 3.83
C GLU A 294 -20.61 -22.33 2.63
N LEU A 295 -20.51 -21.02 2.88
CA LEU A 295 -20.26 -19.99 1.87
C LEU A 295 -18.76 -19.67 1.87
N ILE A 296 -18.07 -19.98 0.78
CA ILE A 296 -16.68 -19.59 0.55
C ILE A 296 -16.65 -18.30 -0.26
N SER A 297 -15.83 -17.37 0.20
CA SER A 297 -15.60 -16.07 -0.41
C SER A 297 -14.31 -16.13 -1.22
N VAL A 298 -14.40 -15.99 -2.55
CA VAL A 298 -13.24 -16.02 -3.45
C VAL A 298 -13.19 -14.74 -4.28
N PRO A 299 -12.09 -13.98 -4.30
CA PRO A 299 -11.99 -12.80 -5.16
C PRO A 299 -12.08 -13.22 -6.64
N PRO A 300 -12.68 -12.38 -7.51
CA PRO A 300 -12.69 -12.63 -8.94
C PRO A 300 -11.25 -12.70 -9.46
N ARG A 301 -10.98 -13.63 -10.39
CA ARG A 301 -9.66 -13.77 -10.99
C ARG A 301 -9.32 -12.49 -11.75
N ASP A 302 -8.11 -12.00 -11.56
CA ASP A 302 -7.54 -10.96 -12.43
C ASP A 302 -7.37 -11.53 -13.85
N PRO A 303 -8.10 -11.02 -14.85
CA PRO A 303 -8.03 -11.53 -16.22
C PRO A 303 -6.68 -11.25 -16.88
N THR A 304 -5.87 -10.34 -16.33
CA THR A 304 -4.51 -10.04 -16.78
C THR A 304 -3.46 -10.92 -16.10
N ALA A 305 -3.82 -11.60 -15.01
CA ALA A 305 -2.91 -12.52 -14.33
C ALA A 305 -2.57 -13.69 -15.24
N PRO A 306 -1.26 -14.01 -15.38
CA PRO A 306 -0.83 -15.09 -16.24
C PRO A 306 -1.52 -16.40 -15.83
N LEU A 307 -1.99 -17.17 -16.82
CA LEU A 307 -2.57 -18.50 -16.61
C LEU A 307 -1.61 -19.46 -15.91
N TYR A 308 -0.33 -19.13 -15.95
CA TYR A 308 0.79 -19.87 -15.41
C TYR A 308 1.50 -19.02 -14.35
N ASP A 309 1.48 -19.51 -13.11
CA ASP A 309 2.25 -18.93 -12.01
C ASP A 309 3.44 -19.85 -11.70
N PRO A 310 4.69 -19.42 -11.98
CA PRO A 310 5.89 -20.21 -11.70
C PRO A 310 6.04 -20.60 -10.23
N SER A 311 5.41 -19.87 -9.30
CA SER A 311 5.39 -20.22 -7.87
C SER A 311 4.56 -21.47 -7.55
N GLN A 312 3.83 -22.00 -8.53
CA GLN A 312 3.07 -23.25 -8.45
C GLN A 312 3.81 -24.46 -9.05
N MET A 313 5.10 -24.34 -9.40
CA MET A 313 5.97 -25.45 -9.81
C MET A 313 6.64 -26.16 -8.63
N CYS A 314 6.86 -27.47 -8.74
CA CYS A 314 7.57 -28.20 -7.69
C CYS A 314 9.06 -27.88 -7.61
N ARG A 315 9.55 -27.71 -6.39
CA ARG A 315 10.98 -27.57 -6.08
C ARG A 315 11.74 -28.89 -6.18
N ASP A 316 13.07 -28.78 -6.19
CA ASP A 316 13.96 -29.95 -6.14
C ASP A 316 13.81 -30.72 -4.83
N GLY A 317 13.29 -31.96 -4.94
CA GLY A 317 13.22 -32.93 -3.84
C GLY A 317 11.83 -33.25 -3.26
N GLY A 318 10.72 -32.69 -3.77
CA GLY A 318 9.39 -32.98 -3.19
C GLY A 318 8.17 -32.60 -4.03
N GLU A 319 6.98 -32.83 -3.45
CA GLU A 319 5.65 -32.47 -3.98
C GLU A 319 5.22 -31.03 -3.60
N GLU A 320 6.07 -30.27 -2.91
CA GLU A 320 5.80 -28.90 -2.47
C GLU A 320 6.25 -27.85 -3.51
N CYS A 321 5.44 -26.79 -3.66
CA CYS A 321 5.72 -25.60 -4.48
C CYS A 321 6.75 -24.66 -3.84
#